data_AF-A0A7C9GSN7-F1
#
_entry.id   AF-A0A7C9GSN7-F1
#
_cell.length_a   1.000
_cell.length_b   1.000
_cell.length_c   1.000
_cell.angle_alpha   90.00
_cell.angle_beta   90.00
_cell.angle_gamma   90.00
#
_symmetry.space_group_name_H-M   'P 1'
#
loop_
_entity.id
_entity.type
_entity.pdbx_description
1 polymer ?
#
loop_
_entity_poly.entity_id
_entity_poly.type
_entity_poly.pdbx_seq_one_letter_code
_entity_poly.pdbx_strand_id
1 'polypeptide(L)' 'MIGDTLKTLVAKGGLTVLLVEQYYEFARQIADDYAVMSRGEIIATGAAAHMERDGVEKLITV' A
#
# COMPACT_ATOMS: atom_id res chain seq x y z
N MET A 1 5.76 -14.25 -6.06
CA MET A 1 4.71 -14.18 -5.00
C MET A 1 3.42 -13.66 -5.62
N ILE A 2 2.29 -13.62 -4.90
CA ILE A 2 1.02 -13.07 -5.46
C ILE A 2 1.16 -11.61 -5.93
N GLY A 3 2.05 -10.83 -5.33
CA GLY A 3 2.35 -9.44 -5.72
C GLY A 3 2.81 -9.27 -7.17
N ASP A 4 3.57 -10.22 -7.72
CA ASP A 4 4.06 -10.13 -9.11
C ASP A 4 2.91 -10.34 -10.12
N THR A 5 1.98 -11.23 -9.77
CA THR A 5 0.75 -11.45 -10.54
C THR A 5 -0.13 -10.21 -10.49
N LEU A 6 -0.30 -9.58 -9.32
CA LEU A 6 -1.05 -8.34 -9.19
C LEU A 6 -0.47 -7.22 -10.07
N LYS A 7 0.85 -7.00 -10.02
CA LYS A 7 1.54 -6.03 -10.88
C LYS A 7 1.31 -6.31 -12.36
N THR A 8 1.33 -7.58 -12.76
CA THR A 8 1.08 -7.99 -14.14
C THR A 8 -0.35 -7.70 -14.58
N LEU A 9 -1.33 -7.95 -13.73
CA LEU A 9 -2.75 -7.68 -14.01
C LEU A 9 -3.03 -6.18 -14.13
N VAL A 10 -2.45 -5.36 -13.26
CA VAL A 10 -2.56 -3.89 -13.33
C VAL A 10 -1.92 -3.39 -14.63
N ALA A 11 -0.67 -3.77 -14.89
CA ALA A 11 0.10 -3.26 -16.03
C ALA A 11 -0.44 -3.70 -17.40
N LYS A 12 -0.94 -4.94 -17.52
CA LYS A 12 -1.39 -5.50 -18.81
C LYS A 12 -2.91 -5.42 -19.01
N GLY A 13 -3.68 -5.43 -17.92
CA GLY A 13 -5.13 -5.50 -17.95
C GLY A 13 -5.84 -4.17 -17.73
N GLY A 14 -5.13 -3.09 -17.40
CA GLY A 14 -5.74 -1.81 -17.04
C GLY A 14 -6.59 -1.90 -15.76
N LEU A 15 -6.34 -2.91 -14.93
CA LEU A 15 -7.10 -3.17 -13.71
C LEU A 15 -6.63 -2.21 -12.61
N THR A 16 -7.55 -1.50 -11.97
CA THR A 16 -7.27 -0.78 -10.72
C THR A 16 -7.51 -1.74 -9.55
N VAL A 17 -6.53 -1.85 -8.65
CA VAL A 17 -6.61 -2.74 -7.48
C VAL A 17 -6.57 -1.90 -6.21
N LEU A 18 -7.59 -2.03 -5.37
CA LEU A 18 -7.55 -1.59 -3.99
C LEU A 18 -7.20 -2.80 -3.12
N LEU A 19 -6.02 -2.75 -2.50
CA LEU A 19 -5.51 -3.82 -1.67
C LEU A 19 -5.48 -3.39 -0.19
N VAL A 20 -5.99 -4.25 0.69
CA VAL A 20 -5.98 -4.04 2.14
C VAL A 20 -5.04 -5.07 2.76
N GLU A 21 -3.94 -4.62 3.35
CA GLU A 21 -2.90 -5.48 3.91
C GLU A 21 -2.38 -4.95 5.24
N GLN A 22 -2.02 -5.86 6.14
CA GLN A 22 -1.40 -5.52 7.43
C GLN A 22 0.14 -5.59 7.38
N TYR A 23 0.71 -6.16 6.31
CA TYR A 23 2.15 -6.33 6.18
C TYR A 23 2.79 -5.15 5.42
N TYR A 24 3.44 -4.25 6.16
CA TYR A 24 4.04 -3.02 5.64
C TYR A 24 4.96 -3.26 4.44
N GLU A 25 5.92 -4.18 4.54
CA GLU A 25 6.91 -4.42 3.48
C GLU A 25 6.25 -4.88 2.17
N PHE A 26 5.16 -5.65 2.25
CA PHE A 26 4.43 -6.06 1.06
C PHE A 26 3.71 -4.88 0.41
N ALA A 27 3.02 -4.05 1.20
CA ALA A 27 2.39 -2.84 0.71
C ALA A 27 3.41 -1.90 0.04
N ARG A 28 4.57 -1.70 0.67
CA ARG A 28 5.67 -0.89 0.16
C ARG A 28 6.24 -1.44 -1.15
N GLN A 29 6.31 -2.76 -1.30
CA GLN A 29 6.87 -3.40 -2.50
C GLN A 29 5.96 -3.26 -3.72
N ILE A 30 4.64 -3.18 -3.54
CA ILE A 30 3.67 -3.34 -4.63
C ILE A 30 2.79 -2.13 -4.91
N ALA A 31 2.59 -1.25 -3.93
CA ALA A 31 1.66 -0.14 -4.08
C ALA A 31 2.26 1.00 -4.91
N ASP A 32 1.40 1.71 -5.62
CA ASP A 32 1.71 3.01 -6.23
C ASP A 32 1.40 4.15 -5.25
N ASP A 33 0.24 4.04 -4.57
CA ASP A 33 -0.26 4.95 -3.55
C ASP A 33 -0.65 4.19 -2.27
N TYR A 34 -0.69 4.88 -1.14
CA TYR A 34 -1.11 4.32 0.14
C TYR A 34 -2.14 5.17 0.87
N ALA A 35 -2.92 4.50 1.70
CA ALA A 35 -3.78 5.12 2.70
C ALA A 35 -3.69 4.30 4.00
N VAL A 36 -3.35 4.98 5.09
CA VAL A 36 -3.36 4.39 6.45
C VAL A 36 -4.68 4.73 7.11
N MET A 37 -5.38 3.70 7.56
CA MET A 37 -6.65 3.85 8.27
C MET A 37 -6.48 3.48 9.74
N SER A 38 -7.02 4.32 10.64
CA SER A 38 -7.12 4.03 12.06
C SER A 38 -8.50 4.45 12.57
N ARG A 39 -9.17 3.56 13.30
CA ARG A 39 -10.50 3.81 13.91
C ARG A 39 -11.56 4.31 12.91
N GLY A 40 -11.50 3.84 11.66
CA GLY A 40 -12.45 4.22 10.61
C GLY A 40 -12.14 5.54 9.91
N GLU A 41 -11.00 6.17 10.22
CA GLU A 41 -10.56 7.41 9.59
C GLU A 41 -9.22 7.21 8.86
N ILE A 42 -9.05 7.90 7.73
CA ILE A 42 -7.79 7.92 7.02
C ILE A 42 -6.87 8.94 7.70
N ILE A 43 -5.79 8.45 8.28
CA ILE A 43 -4.84 9.27 9.07
C ILE A 43 -3.60 9.68 8.29
N ALA A 44 -3.31 9.00 7.17
CA ALA A 44 -2.22 9.34 6.27
C ALA A 44 -2.50 8.82 4.86
N THR A 45 -2.09 9.57 3.83
CA THR A 45 -2.10 9.13 2.44
C THR A 45 -0.86 9.68 1.73
N GLY A 46 -0.45 9.02 0.64
CA GLY A 46 0.67 9.49 -0.16
C GLY A 46 1.12 8.48 -1.20
N ALA A 47 2.15 8.85 -1.95
CA ALA A 47 2.81 7.92 -2.86
C ALA A 47 3.54 6.83 -2.07
N ALA A 48 3.46 5.58 -2.51
CA ALA A 48 4.12 4.46 -1.84
C ALA A 48 5.65 4.66 -1.73
N ALA A 49 6.25 5.35 -2.71
CA ALA A 49 7.66 5.73 -2.70
C ALA A 49 8.06 6.62 -1.51
N HIS A 50 7.10 7.26 -0.83
CA HIS A 50 7.34 8.16 0.29
C HIS A 50 7.06 7.51 1.66
N MET A 51 6.55 6.26 1.69
CA MET A 51 6.13 5.58 2.92
C MET A 51 7.19 5.58 4.04
N GLU A 52 8.45 5.35 3.69
CA GLU A 52 9.55 5.33 4.66
C GLU A 52 9.79 6.73 5.25
N ARG A 53 9.86 7.75 4.38
CA ARG A 53 10.01 9.15 4.78
C ARG A 53 8.85 9.61 5.65
N ASP A 54 7.64 9.18 5.30
CA ASP A 54 6.41 9.57 5.96
C ASP A 54 6.17 8.74 7.24
N GLY A 55 7.06 7.80 7.57
CA GLY A 55 7.05 7.04 8.82
C GLY A 55 5.87 6.09 8.95
N VAL A 56 5.34 5.59 7.83
CA VAL A 56 4.09 4.80 7.76
C VAL A 56 4.13 3.57 8.65
N GLU A 57 5.27 2.86 8.73
CA GLU A 57 5.45 1.67 9.57
C GLU A 57 5.07 1.91 11.05
N LYS A 58 5.37 3.11 11.58
CA LYS A 58 5.05 3.49 12.97
C LYS A 58 3.56 3.71 13.20
N LEU A 59 2.79 4.00 12.15
CA LEU A 59 1.35 4.25 12.23
C LEU A 59 0.53 2.96 12.26
N ILE A 60 1.12 1.86 11.80
CA ILE A 60 0.48 0.53 11.69
C ILE A 60 0.88 -0.40 12.85
N THR A 61 1.94 -0.06 13.58
CA THR A 61 2.41 -0.84 14.73
C THR A 61 1.60 -0.45 15.97
N VAL A 62 0.70 -1.34 16.40
CA VAL A 62 -0.05 -1.27 17.67
C VAL A 62 0.30 -2.49 18.50
#